data_AF-A0A409XHJ1-F1
#
_entry.id   AF-A0A409XHJ1-F1
#
_cell.length_a   1.000
_cell.length_b   1.000
_cell.length_c   1.000
_cell.angle_alpha   90.00
_cell.angle_beta   90.00
_cell.angle_gamma   90.00
#
_symmetry.space_group_name_H-M   'P 1'
#
loop_
_entity.id
_entity.type
_entity.pdbx_description
1 polymer ?
#
loop_
_entity_poly.entity_id
_entity_poly.type
_entity_poly.pdbx_seq_one_letter_code
_entity_poly.pdbx_strand_id
1 'polypeptide(L)'
;MPSSNGRNLVVCIDGAANQFSTKNTNVVELYSRLVKSDEQLTYYNSGIGTYVKDSESWFSYEAWKQSIRYGIDQVFATNFKAKVLSAYEWLSENYMPGDRIFLFGEYSSHQGFSRGAYQVRVIAGMIEKV
;
A
#
# COMPACT_ATOMS: atom_id res chain seq x y z
N MET A 1 -11.25 -32.10 0.82
CA MET A 1 -10.43 -31.96 -0.41
C MET A 1 -10.26 -30.47 -0.63
N PRO A 2 -9.04 -29.93 -0.81
CA PRO A 2 -8.91 -28.55 -1.26
C PRO A 2 -9.65 -28.41 -2.59
N SER A 3 -10.32 -27.29 -2.82
CA SER A 3 -10.96 -26.99 -4.10
C SER A 3 -9.94 -27.18 -5.23
N SER A 4 -10.35 -27.76 -6.36
CA SER A 4 -9.49 -28.05 -7.52
C SER A 4 -8.90 -26.81 -8.22
N ASN A 5 -9.13 -25.62 -7.67
CA ASN A 5 -8.54 -24.35 -8.06
C ASN A 5 -7.87 -23.76 -6.81
N GLY A 6 -6.61 -23.34 -6.92
CA GLY A 6 -5.90 -22.68 -5.82
C GLY A 6 -6.58 -21.39 -5.37
N ARG A 7 -6.22 -20.93 -4.18
CA ARG A 7 -6.88 -19.81 -3.49
C ARG A 7 -6.52 -18.50 -4.16
N ASN A 8 -7.31 -17.46 -3.88
CA ASN A 8 -7.03 -16.10 -4.33
C ASN A 8 -6.34 -15.32 -3.20
N LEU A 9 -5.19 -14.75 -3.48
CA LEU A 9 -4.51 -13.80 -2.60
C LEU A 9 -4.62 -12.42 -3.24
N VAL A 10 -5.43 -11.53 -2.65
CA VAL A 10 -5.71 -10.20 -3.18
C VAL A 10 -5.02 -9.14 -2.33
N VAL A 11 -4.08 -8.40 -2.93
CA VAL A 11 -3.31 -7.33 -2.27
C VAL A 11 -3.77 -5.99 -2.83
N CYS A 12 -4.21 -5.11 -1.95
CA CYS A 12 -4.65 -3.76 -2.28
C CYS A 12 -3.75 -2.73 -1.58
N ILE A 13 -3.10 -1.86 -2.35
CA ILE A 13 -2.24 -0.79 -1.84
C ILE A 13 -2.82 0.56 -2.24
N ASP A 14 -3.34 1.28 -1.27
CA ASP A 14 -3.88 2.61 -1.45
C ASP A 14 -2.80 3.68 -1.35
N GLY A 15 -2.98 4.80 -2.05
CA GLY A 15 -2.04 5.91 -2.06
C GLY A 15 -2.27 6.88 -0.91
N ALA A 16 -1.20 7.57 -0.51
CA ALA A 16 -1.19 8.46 0.66
C ALA A 16 -2.02 9.75 0.53
N ALA A 17 -2.69 9.99 -0.61
CA ALA A 17 -3.17 11.32 -0.98
C ALA A 17 -4.57 11.68 -0.46
N ASN A 18 -5.28 10.76 0.18
CA ASN A 18 -6.73 10.92 0.33
C ASN A 18 -7.22 11.65 1.60
N GLN A 19 -6.35 12.29 2.38
CA GLN A 19 -6.80 13.15 3.48
C GLN A 19 -7.47 14.46 3.02
N PHE A 20 -7.40 14.81 1.73
CA PHE A 20 -7.99 16.03 1.19
C PHE A 20 -9.23 15.81 0.31
N SER A 21 -9.70 14.57 0.17
CA SER A 21 -10.95 14.28 -0.54
C SER A 21 -11.85 13.42 0.34
N THR A 22 -13.09 13.85 0.55
CA THR A 22 -14.14 13.12 1.28
C THR A 22 -14.63 11.87 0.55
N LYS A 23 -13.93 11.41 -0.49
CA LYS A 23 -14.32 10.29 -1.35
C LYS A 23 -13.33 9.15 -1.22
N ASN A 24 -13.84 7.94 -0.95
CA ASN A 24 -13.06 6.71 -0.95
C ASN A 24 -12.34 6.52 -2.30
N THR A 25 -11.10 6.00 -2.28
CA THR A 25 -10.43 5.61 -3.53
C THR A 25 -11.12 4.39 -4.13
N ASN A 26 -10.98 4.19 -5.44
CA ASN A 26 -11.49 2.98 -6.10
C ASN A 26 -10.89 1.69 -5.51
N VAL A 27 -9.69 1.77 -4.92
CA VAL A 27 -9.02 0.63 -4.26
C VAL A 27 -9.65 0.32 -2.90
N VAL A 28 -9.95 1.35 -2.09
CA VAL A 28 -10.72 1.19 -0.84
C VAL A 28 -12.09 0.59 -1.14
N GLU A 29 -12.78 1.14 -2.13
CA GLU A 29 -14.12 0.70 -2.51
C GLU A 29 -14.11 -0.75 -3.03
N LEU A 30 -13.15 -1.10 -3.89
CA LEU A 30 -12.94 -2.47 -4.34
C LEU A 30 -12.70 -3.40 -3.14
N TYR A 31 -11.74 -3.07 -2.28
CA TYR A 31 -11.38 -3.90 -1.14
C TYR A 31 -12.56 -4.12 -0.17
N SER A 32 -13.39 -3.08 0.03
CA SER A 32 -14.59 -3.16 0.87
C SER A 32 -15.61 -4.18 0.35
N ARG A 33 -15.60 -4.47 -0.95
CA ARG A 33 -16.52 -5.42 -1.61
C ARG A 33 -15.93 -6.81 -1.80
N LEU A 34 -14.65 -7.03 -1.49
CA LEU A 34 -14.04 -8.34 -1.58
C LEU A 34 -14.61 -9.27 -0.49
N VAL A 35 -15.06 -10.45 -0.94
CA VAL A 35 -15.40 -11.58 -0.07
C VAL A 35 -14.12 -12.07 0.63
N LYS A 36 -14.20 -12.33 1.92
CA LYS A 36 -13.08 -12.84 2.72
C LYS A 36 -13.42 -14.26 3.15
N SER A 37 -12.62 -15.23 2.73
CA SER A 37 -12.81 -16.65 3.05
C SER A 37 -11.46 -17.38 3.02
N ASP A 38 -11.48 -18.66 3.37
CA ASP A 38 -10.30 -19.52 3.29
C ASP A 38 -9.83 -19.71 1.83
N GLU A 39 -10.71 -19.50 0.85
CA GLU A 39 -10.41 -19.52 -0.58
C GLU A 39 -10.03 -18.13 -1.14
N GLN A 40 -10.25 -17.04 -0.39
CA GLN A 40 -9.90 -15.68 -0.80
C GLN A 40 -9.34 -14.86 0.37
N LEU A 41 -8.03 -14.84 0.46
CA LEU A 41 -7.25 -14.08 1.43
C LEU A 41 -7.03 -12.66 0.89
N THR A 42 -7.19 -11.65 1.75
CA THR A 42 -7.14 -10.26 1.32
C THR A 42 -6.22 -9.42 2.22
N TYR A 43 -5.32 -8.65 1.63
CA TYR A 43 -4.44 -7.70 2.31
C TYR A 43 -4.72 -6.28 1.84
N TYR A 44 -4.77 -5.31 2.77
CA TYR A 44 -4.96 -3.90 2.46
C TYR A 44 -3.99 -3.01 3.22
N ASN A 45 -3.40 -2.04 2.53
CA ASN A 45 -2.59 -0.99 3.13
C ASN A 45 -3.13 0.39 2.72
N SER A 46 -3.44 1.26 3.69
CA SER A 46 -4.14 2.53 3.48
C SER A 46 -3.30 3.67 2.93
N GLY A 47 -2.02 3.46 2.62
CA GLY A 47 -1.19 4.52 2.07
C GLY A 47 -0.75 5.59 3.07
N ILE A 48 -1.39 5.72 4.23
CA ILE A 48 -1.06 6.68 5.28
C ILE A 48 0.01 6.08 6.18
N GLY A 49 1.18 6.72 6.22
CA GLY A 49 2.17 6.45 7.26
C GLY A 49 1.59 6.86 8.60
N THR A 50 1.85 6.06 9.63
CA THR A 50 1.44 6.24 11.02
C THR A 50 1.97 7.57 11.58
N TYR A 51 1.34 8.68 11.22
CA TYR A 51 1.51 9.98 11.85
C TYR A 51 0.26 10.27 12.64
N VAL A 52 0.37 10.09 13.94
CA VAL A 52 0.13 11.07 15.00
C VAL A 52 -0.06 10.28 16.28
N LYS A 53 1.01 10.22 17.08
CA LYS A 53 0.89 10.26 18.53
C LYS A 53 2.03 11.13 19.05
N ASP A 54 1.63 12.30 19.54
CA ASP A 54 2.28 13.20 20.50
C ASP A 54 3.64 13.79 20.06
N SER A 55 3.84 15.11 19.97
CA SER A 55 3.63 16.09 21.04
C SER A 55 3.96 17.50 20.52
N GLU A 56 3.43 18.48 21.24
CA GLU A 56 3.53 19.93 21.04
C GLU A 56 4.96 20.48 20.88
N SER A 57 5.17 21.45 19.98
CA SER A 57 5.99 22.65 20.27
C SER A 57 6.02 23.62 19.10
N TRP A 58 5.70 24.87 19.40
CA TRP A 58 5.73 26.03 18.51
C TRP A 58 7.17 26.42 18.14
N PHE A 59 7.69 26.11 16.95
CA PHE A 59 8.93 26.74 16.46
C PHE A 59 8.92 27.02 14.94
N SER A 60 9.04 28.32 14.64
CA SER A 60 9.54 28.97 13.42
C SER A 60 9.16 28.39 12.05
N TYR A 61 8.12 29.00 11.47
CA TYR A 61 7.61 28.83 10.09
C TYR A 61 8.68 28.85 8.97
N GLU A 62 9.81 29.55 9.18
CA GLU A 62 10.92 29.64 8.22
C GLU A 62 11.83 28.38 8.24
N ALA A 63 12.05 27.76 9.39
CA ALA A 63 12.82 26.52 9.52
C ALA A 63 12.04 25.31 8.96
N TRP A 64 10.72 25.32 9.13
CA TRP A 64 9.83 24.31 8.58
C TRP A 64 9.95 24.22 7.05
N LYS A 65 9.90 25.34 6.31
CA LYS A 65 9.98 25.33 4.84
C LYS A 65 11.24 24.68 4.27
N GLN A 66 12.39 24.82 4.93
CA GLN A 66 13.65 24.19 4.47
C GLN A 66 13.71 22.71 4.81
N SER A 67 13.24 22.28 5.99
CA SER A 67 13.21 20.86 6.40
C SER A 67 12.18 20.03 5.62
N ILE A 68 11.07 20.64 5.20
CA ILE A 68 10.02 19.98 4.42
C ILE A 68 10.56 19.50 3.05
N ARG A 69 11.50 20.25 2.43
CA ARG A 69 12.01 19.92 1.09
C ARG A 69 13.04 18.79 1.06
N TYR A 70 13.72 18.51 2.18
CA TYR A 70 14.69 17.40 2.31
C TYR A 70 14.15 16.21 3.12
N GLY A 71 13.18 16.42 4.02
CA GLY A 71 12.60 15.37 4.85
C GLY A 71 11.48 14.57 4.18
N ILE A 72 10.74 15.16 3.23
CA ILE A 72 9.65 14.48 2.52
C ILE A 72 10.17 13.26 1.76
N ASP A 73 11.28 13.39 1.04
CA ASP A 73 11.80 12.31 0.19
C ASP A 73 12.29 11.12 1.01
N GLN A 74 12.94 11.37 2.15
CA GLN A 74 13.45 10.33 3.04
C GLN A 74 12.30 9.57 3.74
N VAL A 75 11.31 10.30 4.26
CA VAL A 75 10.11 9.71 4.88
C VAL A 75 9.30 8.97 3.83
N PHE A 76 9.22 9.50 2.61
CA PHE A 76 8.57 8.86 1.49
C PHE A 76 9.24 7.53 1.10
N ALA A 77 10.56 7.52 0.92
CA ALA A 77 11.32 6.32 0.57
C ALA A 77 11.25 5.25 1.67
N THR A 78 11.34 5.65 2.94
CA THR A 78 11.26 4.74 4.08
C THR A 78 9.86 4.10 4.17
N ASN A 79 8.80 4.92 4.07
CA ASN A 79 7.42 4.43 4.06
C ASN A 79 7.11 3.58 2.82
N PHE A 80 7.71 3.90 1.67
CA PHE A 80 7.57 3.11 0.45
C PHE A 80 8.15 1.70 0.65
N LYS A 81 9.40 1.61 1.14
CA LYS A 81 10.09 0.34 1.36
C LYS A 81 9.34 -0.53 2.37
N ALA A 82 8.92 0.05 3.49
CA ALA A 82 8.18 -0.68 4.52
C ALA A 82 6.89 -1.32 3.97
N LYS A 83 6.15 -0.60 3.12
CA LYS A 83 4.90 -1.11 2.52
C LYS A 83 5.13 -2.26 1.54
N VAL A 84 6.12 -2.11 0.66
CA VAL A 84 6.47 -3.17 -0.31
C VAL A 84 6.87 -4.44 0.44
N LEU A 85 7.73 -4.30 1.46
CA LEU A 85 8.19 -5.43 2.26
C LEU A 85 7.05 -6.08 3.05
N SER A 86 6.18 -5.29 3.69
CA SER A 86 5.06 -5.83 4.47
C SER A 86 4.08 -6.62 3.59
N ALA A 87 3.78 -6.13 2.38
CA ALA A 87 2.90 -6.84 1.46
C ALA A 87 3.57 -8.12 0.91
N TYR A 88 4.87 -8.06 0.63
CA TYR A 88 5.63 -9.22 0.18
C TYR A 88 5.78 -10.29 1.27
N GLU A 89 6.01 -9.86 2.52
CA GLU A 89 6.04 -10.74 3.70
C GLU A 89 4.70 -11.45 3.88
N TRP A 90 3.59 -10.72 3.87
CA TRP A 90 2.26 -11.31 3.96
C TRP A 90 2.01 -12.33 2.82
N LEU A 91 2.40 -12.01 1.59
CA LEU A 91 2.31 -12.96 0.48
C LEU A 91 3.16 -14.21 0.74
N SER A 92 4.40 -14.03 1.20
CA SER A 92 5.35 -15.12 1.45
C SER A 92 4.88 -16.06 2.56
N GLU A 93 4.26 -15.52 3.62
CA GLU A 93 3.74 -16.30 4.74
C GLU A 93 2.45 -17.06 4.40
N ASN A 94 1.65 -16.55 3.46
CA ASN A 94 0.32 -17.09 3.18
C ASN A 94 0.24 -17.93 1.91
N TYR A 95 1.15 -17.73 0.95
CA TYR A 95 1.10 -18.40 -0.35
C TYR A 95 1.29 -19.91 -0.22
N MET A 96 0.43 -20.65 -0.91
CA MET A 96 0.57 -22.09 -1.14
C MET A 96 0.68 -22.38 -2.65
N PRO A 97 1.41 -23.43 -3.05
CA PRO A 97 1.52 -23.81 -4.46
C PRO A 97 0.15 -23.93 -5.13
N GLY A 98 -0.03 -23.20 -6.23
CA GLY A 98 -1.27 -23.16 -7.02
C GLY A 98 -2.17 -21.96 -6.72
N ASP A 99 -1.87 -21.18 -5.68
CA ASP A 99 -2.58 -19.93 -5.40
C ASP A 99 -2.40 -18.89 -6.52
N ARG A 100 -3.37 -18.00 -6.65
CA ARG A 100 -3.39 -16.90 -7.62
C ARG A 100 -3.24 -15.57 -6.91
N ILE A 101 -2.29 -14.74 -7.36
CA ILE A 101 -2.01 -13.44 -6.76
C ILE A 101 -2.63 -12.33 -7.62
N PHE A 102 -3.41 -11.45 -6.98
CA PHE A 102 -4.01 -10.27 -7.59
C PHE A 102 -3.50 -9.02 -6.88
N LEU A 103 -2.91 -8.08 -7.62
CA LEU A 103 -2.34 -6.86 -7.06
C LEU A 103 -3.08 -5.63 -7.59
N PHE A 104 -3.57 -4.78 -6.68
CA PHE A 104 -4.28 -3.54 -6.99
C PHE A 104 -3.59 -2.35 -6.32
N GLY A 105 -3.32 -1.30 -7.08
CA GLY A 105 -2.66 -0.08 -6.61
C GLY A 105 -3.42 1.18 -7.01
N GLU A 106 -3.54 2.16 -6.11
CA GLU A 106 -4.26 3.41 -6.39
C GLU A 106 -3.47 4.36 -7.29
N TYR A 107 -4.15 4.95 -8.27
CA TYR A 107 -3.64 5.96 -9.19
C TYR A 107 -4.09 7.36 -8.80
N SER A 108 -3.13 8.21 -8.40
CA SER A 108 -3.40 9.62 -8.12
C SER A 108 -3.10 10.47 -9.37
N SER A 109 -4.16 11.02 -9.96
CA SER A 109 -4.08 11.88 -11.16
C SER A 109 -3.42 13.23 -10.89
N HIS A 110 -3.46 13.71 -9.65
CA HIS A 110 -2.97 15.05 -9.29
C HIS A 110 -1.44 15.16 -9.26
N GLN A 111 -0.71 14.04 -9.27
CA GLN A 111 0.75 14.02 -9.29
C GLN A 111 1.36 13.38 -10.54
N GLY A 112 0.54 13.01 -11.53
CA GLY A 112 1.01 12.35 -12.77
C GLY A 112 1.70 10.99 -12.57
N PHE A 113 1.80 10.50 -11.33
CA PHE A 113 2.46 9.27 -10.94
C PHE A 113 1.68 8.55 -9.84
N SER A 114 1.39 7.27 -10.08
CA SER A 114 0.69 6.42 -9.13
C SER A 114 1.67 5.69 -8.23
N ARG A 115 1.74 6.14 -6.97
CA ARG A 115 2.60 5.53 -5.95
C ARG A 115 2.17 4.11 -5.64
N GLY A 116 0.86 3.85 -5.55
CA GLY A 116 0.30 2.51 -5.34
C GLY A 116 0.59 1.57 -6.52
N ALA A 117 0.40 2.03 -7.77
CA ALA A 117 0.72 1.23 -8.95
C ALA A 117 2.23 0.91 -9.04
N TYR A 118 3.09 1.85 -8.65
CA TYR A 118 4.53 1.59 -8.60
C TYR A 118 4.89 0.56 -7.54
N GLN A 119 4.28 0.63 -6.35
CA GLN A 119 4.48 -0.37 -5.28
C GLN A 119 4.08 -1.77 -5.72
N VAL A 120 2.90 -1.94 -6.33
CA VAL A 120 2.46 -3.26 -6.82
C VAL A 120 3.33 -3.78 -7.96
N ARG A 121 3.87 -2.91 -8.82
CA ARG A 121 4.84 -3.31 -9.85
C ARG A 121 6.15 -3.80 -9.24
N VAL A 122 6.66 -3.14 -8.21
CA VAL A 122 7.86 -3.61 -7.49
C VAL A 122 7.60 -4.96 -6.84
N ILE A 123 6.44 -5.15 -6.19
CA ILE A 123 6.06 -6.45 -5.61
C ILE A 123 6.01 -7.54 -6.70
N ALA A 124 5.37 -7.26 -7.83
CA ALA A 124 5.33 -8.19 -8.96
C ALA A 124 6.74 -8.58 -9.45
N GLY A 125 7.64 -7.60 -9.59
CA GLY A 125 9.03 -7.86 -9.99
C GLY A 125 9.84 -8.63 -8.93
N MET A 126 9.52 -8.48 -7.64
CA MET A 126 10.12 -9.31 -6.60
C MET A 126 9.66 -10.77 -6.68
N ILE A 127 8.37 -10.99 -6.96
CA ILE A 127 7.78 -12.33 -7.14
C ILE A 127 8.32 -13.01 -8.40
N GLU A 128 8.44 -12.28 -9.52
CA GLU A 128 8.96 -12.84 -10.77
C GLU A 128 10.43 -13.30 -10.66
N LYS A 129 11.21 -12.67 -9.77
CA LYS A 129 12.63 -12.96 -9.62
C LYS A 129 12.92 -14.27 -8.85
N VAL A 130 11.97 -14.76 -8.06
CA VAL A 130 12.14 -15.95 -7.20
C VAL A 130 11.57 -17.21 -7.86
#